data_AF-A0A351J1Q1-F1
#
_entry.id   AF-A0A351J1Q1-F1
#
_cell.length_a   1.000
_cell.length_b   1.000
_cell.length_c   1.000
_cell.angle_alpha   90.00
_cell.angle_beta   90.00
_cell.angle_gamma   90.00
#
_symmetry.space_group_name_H-M   'P 1'
#
loop_
_entity.id
_entity.type
_entity.pdbx_description
1 polymer ?
#
loop_
_entity_poly.entity_id
_entity_poly.type
_entity_poly.pdbx_seq_one_letter_code
_entity_poly.pdbx_strand_id
1 'polypeptide(L)'
;GQASKASQIGQVAQFEAAGKSIAKKSLAEIAMSYGYVYVAQVAMGADLNQTLKAIQEAEAYHGPSLIIGYAPCEMHSIKGGMANCQSEMKKAV
;
A
#
# COMPACT_ATOMS: atom_id res chain seq x y z
N GLY A 1 -3.87 12.87 -8.53
CA GLY A 1 -5.05 12.72 -7.66
C GLY A 1 -6.29 12.28 -8.41
N GLN A 2 -6.19 11.30 -9.32
CA GLN A 2 -7.34 10.65 -9.94
C GLN A 2 -7.71 9.38 -9.17
N ALA A 3 -8.99 9.03 -9.16
CA ALA A 3 -9.47 7.80 -8.56
C ALA A 3 -8.81 6.58 -9.21
N SER A 4 -8.48 5.58 -8.39
CA SER A 4 -7.90 4.32 -8.85
C SER A 4 -8.62 3.13 -8.24
N LYS A 5 -8.42 1.94 -8.82
CA LYS A 5 -8.92 0.70 -8.20
C LYS A 5 -8.27 0.43 -6.83
N ALA A 6 -7.14 1.07 -6.54
CA ALA A 6 -6.44 0.99 -5.25
C ALA A 6 -6.90 2.06 -4.23
N SER A 7 -7.69 3.06 -4.64
CA SER A 7 -8.28 4.07 -3.75
C SER A 7 -9.17 3.40 -2.70
N GLN A 8 -9.15 3.92 -1.47
CA GLN A 8 -9.93 3.38 -0.35
C GLN A 8 -11.41 3.78 -0.46
N ILE A 9 -12.28 3.03 0.20
CA ILE A 9 -13.71 3.40 0.30
C ILE A 9 -13.86 4.78 0.96
N GLY A 10 -14.72 5.63 0.41
CA GLY A 10 -14.94 6.99 0.89
C GLY A 10 -13.81 7.98 0.56
N GLN A 11 -12.72 7.56 -0.11
CA GLN A 11 -11.67 8.48 -0.52
C GLN A 11 -12.20 9.40 -1.63
N VAL A 12 -12.07 10.72 -1.43
CA VAL A 12 -12.40 11.72 -2.45
C VAL A 12 -11.19 11.91 -3.37
N ALA A 13 -11.40 11.72 -4.66
CA ALA A 13 -10.40 11.93 -5.71
C ALA A 13 -11.07 12.45 -6.98
N GLN A 14 -10.29 12.90 -7.98
CA GLN A 14 -10.87 13.25 -9.27
C GLN A 14 -11.55 12.01 -9.88
N PHE A 15 -12.74 12.18 -10.47
CA PHE A 15 -13.67 11.14 -10.92
C PHE A 15 -14.48 10.41 -9.83
N GLU A 16 -14.20 10.65 -8.55
CA GLU A 16 -14.97 10.15 -7.41
C GLU A 16 -15.15 11.26 -6.36
N ALA A 17 -15.80 12.35 -6.77
CA ALA A 17 -15.98 13.55 -5.95
C ALA A 17 -16.89 13.31 -4.72
N ALA A 18 -17.85 12.40 -4.82
CA ALA A 18 -18.70 11.97 -3.71
C ALA A 18 -18.03 10.93 -2.80
N GLY A 19 -16.75 10.62 -3.04
CA GLY A 19 -16.04 9.51 -2.42
C GLY A 19 -16.26 8.20 -3.16
N LYS A 20 -15.26 7.33 -3.10
CA LYS A 20 -15.33 6.00 -3.72
C LYS A 20 -16.37 5.10 -3.05
N SER A 21 -17.31 4.57 -3.82
CA SER A 21 -18.35 3.64 -3.33
C SER A 21 -17.88 2.19 -3.27
N ILE A 22 -16.86 1.81 -4.05
CA ILE A 22 -16.37 0.44 -4.15
C ILE A 22 -15.13 0.25 -3.27
N ALA A 23 -15.02 -0.89 -2.60
CA ALA A 23 -13.85 -1.23 -1.81
C ALA A 23 -12.55 -1.26 -2.66
N LYS A 24 -11.42 -1.08 -1.98
CA LYS A 24 -10.09 -1.21 -2.60
C LYS A 24 -9.92 -2.61 -3.20
N LYS A 25 -9.37 -2.71 -4.40
CA LYS A 25 -8.99 -3.99 -5.01
C LYS A 25 -7.92 -4.68 -4.15
N SER A 26 -8.22 -5.86 -3.62
CA SER A 26 -7.26 -6.71 -2.89
C SER A 26 -6.26 -7.39 -3.84
N LEU A 27 -5.31 -6.62 -4.37
CA LEU A 27 -4.27 -7.16 -5.27
C LEU A 27 -3.44 -8.26 -4.59
N ALA A 28 -3.16 -8.13 -3.29
CA ALA A 28 -2.43 -9.14 -2.53
C ALA A 28 -3.17 -10.48 -2.52
N GLU A 29 -4.46 -10.50 -2.19
CA GLU A 29 -5.28 -11.73 -2.18
C GLU A 29 -5.34 -12.38 -3.57
N ILE A 30 -5.49 -11.57 -4.62
CA ILE A 30 -5.47 -12.07 -5.99
C ILE A 30 -4.11 -12.72 -6.30
N ALA A 31 -3.00 -12.10 -5.91
CA ALA A 31 -1.66 -12.64 -6.15
C ALA A 31 -1.39 -13.90 -5.31
N MET A 32 -1.87 -13.94 -4.06
CA MET A 32 -1.77 -15.12 -3.18
C MET A 32 -2.55 -16.32 -3.73
N SER A 33 -3.65 -16.08 -4.46
CA SER A 33 -4.45 -17.17 -5.04
C SER A 33 -3.70 -18.04 -6.06
N TYR A 34 -2.61 -17.53 -6.65
CA TYR A 34 -1.77 -18.30 -7.56
C TYR A 34 -0.93 -19.37 -6.85
N GLY A 35 -0.65 -19.23 -5.55
CA GLY A 35 0.06 -20.21 -4.74
C GLY A 35 1.58 -20.31 -4.95
N TYR A 36 2.12 -19.77 -6.04
CA TYR A 36 3.57 -19.76 -6.35
C TYR A 36 4.17 -18.33 -6.42
N VAL A 37 3.42 -17.33 -5.95
CA VAL A 37 3.87 -15.93 -5.95
C VAL A 37 4.19 -15.55 -4.52
N TYR A 38 5.40 -15.04 -4.26
CA TYR A 38 5.71 -14.43 -2.98
C TYR A 38 4.99 -13.08 -2.89
N VAL A 39 4.16 -12.87 -1.87
CA VAL A 39 3.38 -11.64 -1.70
C VAL A 39 3.64 -11.08 -0.31
N ALA A 40 4.11 -9.83 -0.25
CA ALA A 40 4.30 -9.12 1.01
C ALA A 40 3.67 -7.72 0.95
N GLN A 41 3.11 -7.29 2.07
CA GLN A 41 2.71 -5.90 2.29
C GLN A 41 3.69 -5.26 3.27
N VAL A 42 4.17 -4.06 2.95
CA VAL A 42 5.20 -3.36 3.73
C VAL A 42 4.77 -1.92 3.99
N ALA A 43 5.14 -1.40 5.16
CA ALA A 43 4.96 0.00 5.50
C ALA A 43 6.20 0.46 6.28
N MET A 44 7.08 1.19 5.59
CA MET A 44 8.41 1.54 6.11
C MET A 44 8.35 2.28 7.46
N GLY A 45 7.40 3.21 7.62
CA GLY A 45 7.26 3.95 8.86
C GLY A 45 6.63 3.17 10.01
N ALA A 46 5.99 2.02 9.74
CA ALA A 46 5.48 1.12 10.77
C ALA A 46 6.56 0.17 11.28
N ASP A 47 7.25 -0.51 10.35
CA ASP A 47 8.34 -1.42 10.67
C ASP A 47 9.39 -1.46 9.55
N LEU A 48 10.55 -0.84 9.81
CA LEU A 48 11.71 -0.83 8.94
C LEU A 48 12.33 -2.22 8.76
N ASN A 49 12.37 -3.01 9.84
CA ASN A 49 12.98 -4.34 9.83
C ASN A 49 12.14 -5.31 8.99
N GLN A 50 10.81 -5.24 9.12
CA GLN A 50 9.90 -6.02 8.29
C GLN A 50 10.04 -5.64 6.81
N THR A 51 10.19 -4.35 6.50
CA THR A 51 10.35 -3.89 5.11
C THR A 51 11.64 -4.43 4.49
N LEU A 52 12.76 -4.38 5.22
CA LEU A 52 14.04 -4.95 4.76
C LEU A 52 13.96 -6.46 4.59
N LYS A 53 13.35 -7.16 5.55
CA LYS A 53 13.17 -8.61 5.51
C LYS A 53 12.31 -9.03 4.31
N ALA A 54 11.20 -8.35 4.06
CA ALA A 54 10.33 -8.64 2.92
C ALA A 54 11.03 -8.43 1.57
N ILE A 55 11.89 -7.42 1.46
CA ILE A 55 12.70 -7.20 0.26
C ILE A 55 13.73 -8.32 0.07
N GLN A 56 14.42 -8.72 1.14
CA GLN A 56 15.40 -9.82 1.10
C GLN A 56 14.75 -11.15 0.74
N GLU A 57 13.60 -11.48 1.34
CA GLU A 57 12.85 -12.70 1.05
C GLU A 57 12.31 -12.71 -0.39
N ALA A 58 11.79 -11.57 -0.87
CA ALA A 58 11.29 -11.43 -2.23
C ALA A 58 12.40 -11.59 -3.29
N GLU A 59 13.62 -11.12 -3.01
CA GLU A 59 14.77 -11.24 -3.90
C GLU A 59 15.34 -12.67 -3.91
N ALA A 60 15.40 -13.31 -2.74
CA ALA A 60 15.85 -14.70 -2.61
C ALA A 60 14.86 -15.73 -3.15
N TYR A 61 13.59 -15.36 -3.35
CA TYR A 61 12.55 -16.26 -3.84
C TYR A 61 12.78 -16.64 -5.31
N HIS A 62 12.94 -17.94 -5.58
CA HIS A 62 13.10 -18.47 -6.95
C HIS A 62 11.75 -18.55 -7.69
N GLY A 63 11.13 -17.39 -7.90
CA GLY A 63 9.83 -17.26 -8.54
C GLY A 63 9.37 -15.80 -8.61
N PRO A 64 8.12 -15.56 -9.03
CA PRO A 64 7.56 -14.21 -9.06
C PRO A 64 7.33 -13.68 -7.64
N SER A 65 7.73 -12.43 -7.43
CA SER A 65 7.59 -11.73 -6.15
C SER A 65 6.82 -10.42 -6.31
N LEU A 66 5.92 -10.13 -5.38
CA LEU A 66 5.10 -8.92 -5.33
C LEU A 66 5.17 -8.28 -3.94
N ILE A 67 5.74 -7.08 -3.87
CA ILE A 67 5.75 -6.26 -2.66
C ILE A 67 4.80 -5.07 -2.85
N ILE A 68 3.86 -4.90 -1.93
CA ILE A 68 2.92 -3.78 -1.92
C ILE A 68 3.26 -2.87 -0.75
N GLY A 69 3.89 -1.73 -1.07
CA GLY A 69 4.25 -0.71 -0.10
C GLY A 69 3.16 0.32 0.15
N TYR A 70 2.89 0.67 1.40
CA TYR A 70 2.10 1.86 1.72
C TYR A 70 2.93 3.13 1.52
N ALA A 71 2.53 3.95 0.54
CA ALA A 71 3.18 5.20 0.18
C ALA A 71 2.25 6.40 0.47
N PRO A 72 2.48 7.14 1.57
CA PRO A 72 1.86 8.43 1.80
C PRO A 72 2.25 9.41 0.68
N CYS A 73 1.28 10.20 0.23
CA CYS A 73 1.44 11.18 -0.84
C CYS A 73 0.87 12.51 -0.35
N GLU A 74 1.37 13.62 -0.90
CA GLU A 74 0.84 14.97 -0.66
C GLU A 74 -0.68 15.05 -0.92
N MET A 75 -1.18 14.29 -1.89
CA MET A 75 -2.60 14.22 -2.26
C MET A 75 -3.48 13.59 -1.17
N HIS A 76 -2.88 12.96 -0.15
CA HIS A 76 -3.59 12.43 1.02
C HIS A 76 -3.78 13.48 2.12
N SER A 77 -3.31 14.73 1.92
CA SER A 77 -3.49 15.86 2.84
C SER A 77 -3.11 15.52 4.28
N ILE A 78 -1.89 14.97 4.45
CA ILE A 78 -1.35 14.57 5.74
C ILE A 78 -1.28 15.79 6.68
N LYS A 79 -1.85 15.66 7.89
CA LYS A 79 -1.78 16.72 8.90
C LYS A 79 -0.33 16.94 9.34
N GLY A 80 0.17 18.15 9.08
CA GLY A 80 1.59 18.50 9.30
C GLY A 80 2.52 18.17 8.13
N GLY A 81 1.96 17.88 6.95
CA GLY A 81 2.70 17.73 5.70
C GLY A 81 3.49 16.42 5.59
N MET A 82 4.29 16.32 4.53
CA MET A 82 5.08 15.12 4.23
C MET A 82 6.17 14.80 5.26
N ALA A 83 6.53 15.76 6.12
CA ALA A 83 7.44 15.50 7.25
C ALA A 83 6.90 14.39 8.18
N ASN A 84 5.57 14.29 8.31
CA ASN A 84 4.91 13.28 9.13
C ASN A 84 4.63 11.96 8.39
N CYS A 85 5.14 11.77 7.16
CA CYS A 85 4.86 10.60 6.34
C CYS A 85 5.14 9.27 7.07
N GLN A 86 6.25 9.16 7.80
CA GLN A 86 6.59 7.95 8.55
C GLN A 86 5.58 7.67 9.67
N SER A 87 5.14 8.72 10.37
CA SER A 87 4.13 8.59 11.42
C SER A 87 2.76 8.20 10.87
N GLU A 88 2.40 8.66 9.66
CA GLU A 88 1.17 8.22 8.99
C GLU A 88 1.26 6.78 8.51
N MET A 89 2.41 6.34 7.99
CA MET A 89 2.63 4.92 7.69
C MET A 89 2.45 4.05 8.93
N LYS A 90 2.95 4.51 10.09
CA LYS A 90 2.79 3.79 11.37
C LYS A 90 1.35 3.71 11.84
N LYS A 91 0.54 4.75 11.63
CA LYS A 91 -0.89 4.76 11.99
C LYS A 91 -1.75 3.92 11.05
N ALA A 92 -1.27 3.67 9.83
CA ALA A 92 -2.00 2.92 8.81
C ALA A 92 -1.91 1.39 8.97
N VAL A 93 -1.03 0.91 9.86
CA VAL A 93 -0.85 -0.50 10.23
C VAL A 93 -1.48 -0.74 11.59
#